data_AF-A0A2E9A0G3-F1
#
_entry.id   AF-A0A2E9A0G3-F1
#
_cell.length_a   1.000
_cell.length_b   1.000
_cell.length_c   1.000
_cell.angle_alpha   90.00
_cell.angle_beta   90.00
_cell.angle_gamma   90.00
#
_symmetry.space_group_name_H-M   'P 1'
#
loop_
_entity.id
_entity.type
_entity.pdbx_description
1 polymer ?
#
loop_
_entity_poly.entity_id
_entity_poly.type
_entity_poly.pdbx_seq_one_letter_code
_entity_poly.pdbx_strand_id
1 'polypeptide(L)'
;MNGSLTYTDYKNLILQNRIQGKFKNYKQVQPSSIDLTLGSECYEIKSSFLSQKKSIRDKLSDLIIKKIDLSQKKVFKKNKTYLVCLNEKLNLNKNIRGLCNPKSSTGRLDIFCRTIFNNTDEYEKVPINYKGEIFLEITSRSFNIEFKMGDSLNQMRLVFNNNNYISDEYLLKFHKKNTLVFNKKNSKIIPHIDNGLKLSVDLCLKNTVSAYSAKKNSPILIFRKKRFHKKSDFWIPIKTKNNTLVIKKDNFYILKSKEKIRIPSNMAGEMIPYDTGIGDFRVHYAGFFDPGFGSNNGSFAVLEVKTNEVPFLLEDGQTIARIKYEKLNKEASVVYGEDIKSNYQDQGLALSKHFI
;
A
#
# COMPACT_ATOMS: atom_id res chain seq x y z
N MET A 1 -17.12 -20.57 1.69
CA MET A 1 -16.46 -19.40 2.32
C MET A 1 -15.71 -18.63 1.22
N ASN A 2 -16.42 -17.81 0.43
CA ASN A 2 -15.81 -17.01 -0.64
C ASN A 2 -15.48 -15.61 -0.11
N GLY A 3 -14.33 -15.06 -0.46
CA GLY A 3 -13.88 -13.73 -0.03
C GLY A 3 -12.43 -13.70 0.48
N SER A 4 -11.99 -12.53 0.93
CA SER A 4 -10.65 -12.30 1.48
C SER A 4 -10.47 -13.01 2.82
N LEU A 5 -9.28 -13.60 3.00
CA LEU A 5 -8.93 -14.32 4.21
C LEU A 5 -8.77 -13.35 5.39
N THR A 6 -9.13 -13.81 6.59
CA THR A 6 -8.98 -13.03 7.82
C THR A 6 -7.76 -13.45 8.63
N TYR A 7 -7.45 -12.67 9.67
CA TYR A 7 -6.37 -12.93 10.63
C TYR A 7 -6.27 -14.41 11.05
N THR A 8 -7.39 -15.04 11.41
CA THR A 8 -7.43 -16.45 11.85
C THR A 8 -7.05 -17.42 10.72
N ASP A 9 -7.41 -17.13 9.46
CA ASP A 9 -7.00 -17.96 8.34
C ASP A 9 -5.50 -17.88 8.10
N TYR A 10 -4.90 -16.70 8.19
CA TYR A 10 -3.46 -16.53 8.09
C TYR A 10 -2.71 -17.29 9.19
N LYS A 11 -3.20 -17.24 10.44
CA LYS A 11 -2.62 -18.06 11.52
C LYS A 11 -2.66 -19.54 11.17
N ASN A 12 -3.78 -20.03 10.65
CA ASN A 12 -3.92 -21.42 10.22
C ASN A 12 -2.96 -21.78 9.07
N LEU A 13 -2.81 -20.90 8.07
CA LEU A 13 -1.86 -21.10 6.97
C LEU A 13 -0.41 -21.15 7.46
N ILE A 14 -0.04 -20.32 8.44
CA ILE A 14 1.29 -20.36 9.07
C ILE A 14 1.48 -21.66 9.87
N LEU A 15 0.50 -22.06 10.68
CA LEU A 15 0.54 -23.31 11.46
C LEU A 15 0.70 -24.54 10.57
N GLN A 16 0.03 -24.55 9.41
CA GLN A 16 0.07 -25.62 8.42
C GLN A 16 1.28 -25.53 7.46
N ASN A 17 2.24 -24.63 7.70
CA ASN A 17 3.41 -24.38 6.83
C ASN A 17 3.04 -24.10 5.36
N ARG A 18 1.87 -23.47 5.13
CA ARG A 18 1.41 -22.98 3.82
C ARG A 18 1.97 -21.60 3.51
N ILE A 19 2.20 -20.81 4.55
CA ILE A 19 3.06 -19.62 4.52
C ILE A 19 4.24 -19.94 5.42
N GLN A 20 5.41 -20.07 4.82
CA GLN A 20 6.65 -20.45 5.49
C GLN A 20 7.50 -19.21 5.66
N GLY A 21 8.24 -19.11 6.77
CA GLY A 21 9.19 -18.02 7.00
C GLY A 21 10.17 -18.42 8.09
N LYS A 22 11.31 -17.71 8.19
CA LYS A 22 12.35 -18.00 9.19
C LYS A 22 11.84 -17.92 10.64
N PHE A 23 10.75 -17.19 10.90
CA PHE A 23 10.14 -17.06 12.22
C PHE A 23 8.61 -17.18 12.11
N LYS A 24 7.98 -18.00 12.96
CA LYS A 24 6.51 -18.03 13.13
C LYS A 24 6.06 -16.77 13.89
N ASN A 25 6.11 -15.62 13.24
CA ASN A 25 5.83 -14.34 13.88
C ASN A 25 4.42 -13.85 13.51
N TYR A 26 3.45 -14.10 14.40
CA TYR A 26 2.09 -13.62 14.22
C TYR A 26 1.96 -12.08 14.21
N LYS A 27 2.98 -11.33 14.64
CA LYS A 27 2.98 -9.85 14.58
C LYS A 27 2.97 -9.30 13.15
N GLN A 28 3.28 -10.13 12.14
CA GLN A 28 3.18 -9.75 10.73
C GLN A 28 1.73 -9.79 10.21
N VAL A 29 0.87 -10.57 10.86
CA VAL A 29 -0.51 -10.78 10.41
C VAL A 29 -1.36 -9.55 10.75
N GLN A 30 -1.96 -8.96 9.73
CA GLN A 30 -2.94 -7.88 9.82
C GLN A 30 -4.36 -8.47 9.80
N PRO A 31 -5.42 -7.67 10.00
CA PRO A 31 -6.80 -8.16 10.01
C PRO A 31 -7.21 -8.97 8.76
N SER A 32 -6.76 -8.54 7.57
CA SER A 32 -7.04 -9.25 6.30
C SER A 32 -5.84 -9.29 5.35
N SER A 33 -4.62 -9.23 5.86
CA SER A 33 -3.40 -9.36 5.07
C SER A 33 -2.21 -9.83 5.93
N ILE A 34 -1.06 -10.06 5.33
CA ILE A 34 0.19 -10.36 6.04
C ILE A 34 1.36 -9.54 5.51
N ASP A 35 2.14 -8.96 6.42
CA ASP A 35 3.36 -8.23 6.10
C ASP A 35 4.47 -9.17 5.61
N LEU A 36 5.03 -8.87 4.44
CA LEU A 36 6.18 -9.59 3.88
C LEU A 36 7.48 -8.88 4.27
N THR A 37 8.53 -9.64 4.57
CA THR A 37 9.79 -9.12 5.10
C THR A 37 10.97 -9.42 4.18
N LEU A 38 11.88 -8.45 4.07
CA LEU A 38 13.10 -8.60 3.28
C LEU A 38 13.96 -9.74 3.83
N GLY A 39 14.40 -10.66 2.98
CA GLY A 39 15.44 -11.63 3.29
C GLY A 39 16.85 -11.05 3.24
N SER A 40 17.85 -11.89 3.46
CA SER A 40 19.27 -11.52 3.36
C SER A 40 19.76 -11.37 1.93
N GLU A 41 19.12 -12.05 0.99
CA GLU A 41 19.58 -12.15 -0.39
C GLU A 41 19.04 -10.99 -1.24
N CYS A 42 19.94 -10.15 -1.75
CA CYS A 42 19.59 -8.98 -2.56
C CYS A 42 20.52 -8.83 -3.77
N TYR A 43 19.98 -8.25 -4.84
CA TYR A 43 20.67 -7.96 -6.07
C TYR A 43 20.35 -6.54 -6.54
N GLU A 44 21.36 -5.76 -6.92
CA GLU A 44 21.15 -4.61 -7.81
C GLU A 44 21.01 -5.16 -9.23
N ILE A 45 19.95 -4.77 -9.94
CA ILE A 45 19.63 -5.31 -11.28
C ILE A 45 19.60 -4.20 -12.34
N LYS A 46 19.93 -4.57 -13.59
CA LYS A 46 19.97 -3.66 -14.74
C LYS A 46 18.58 -3.18 -15.17
N SER A 47 17.58 -4.06 -15.08
CA SER A 47 16.22 -3.80 -15.56
C SER A 47 15.20 -4.63 -14.80
N SER A 48 13.98 -4.10 -14.69
CA SER A 48 12.82 -4.84 -14.21
C SER A 48 12.44 -5.97 -15.16
N PHE A 49 11.86 -7.05 -14.64
CA PHE A 49 11.48 -8.20 -15.46
C PHE A 49 10.37 -9.04 -14.82
N LEU A 50 9.68 -9.80 -15.67
CA LEU A 50 8.79 -10.90 -15.29
C LEU A 50 9.37 -12.23 -15.76
N SER A 51 8.95 -13.33 -15.14
CA SER A 51 9.50 -14.65 -15.39
C SER A 51 8.43 -15.66 -15.79
N GLN A 52 7.91 -15.55 -17.00
CA GLN A 52 6.78 -16.37 -17.48
C GLN A 52 7.14 -17.85 -17.70
N LYS A 53 8.33 -18.11 -18.26
CA LYS A 53 8.74 -19.45 -18.75
C LYS A 53 9.81 -20.13 -17.91
N LYS A 54 10.54 -19.40 -17.08
CA LYS A 54 11.67 -19.88 -16.27
C LYS A 54 11.48 -19.46 -14.81
N SER A 55 12.30 -19.98 -13.91
CA SER A 55 12.35 -19.43 -12.56
C SER A 55 12.99 -18.02 -12.59
N ILE A 56 12.66 -17.20 -11.61
CA ILE A 56 13.28 -15.88 -11.43
C ILE A 56 14.80 -16.03 -11.33
N ARG A 57 15.27 -17.06 -10.62
CA ARG A 57 16.70 -17.34 -10.42
C ARG A 57 17.41 -17.60 -11.74
N ASP A 58 16.80 -18.37 -12.66
CA ASP A 58 17.39 -18.65 -13.97
C ASP A 58 17.52 -17.40 -14.84
N LYS A 59 16.57 -16.47 -14.73
CA LYS A 59 16.60 -15.22 -15.51
C LYS A 59 17.50 -14.15 -14.89
N LEU A 60 17.75 -14.27 -13.59
CA LEU A 60 18.49 -13.28 -12.82
C LEU A 60 19.98 -13.25 -13.18
N SER A 61 20.58 -14.38 -13.62
CA SER A 61 22.00 -14.47 -13.98
C SER A 61 22.45 -13.37 -14.94
N ASP A 62 21.62 -13.01 -15.91
CA ASP A 62 21.95 -12.08 -16.99
C ASP A 62 21.71 -10.60 -16.59
N LEU A 63 20.97 -10.39 -15.50
CA LEU A 63 20.47 -9.08 -15.08
C LEU A 63 21.18 -8.51 -13.84
N ILE A 64 21.96 -9.33 -13.12
CA ILE A 64 22.69 -8.89 -11.93
C ILE A 64 23.76 -7.86 -12.31
N ILE A 65 23.75 -6.74 -11.59
CA ILE A 65 24.88 -5.80 -11.51
C ILE A 65 25.76 -6.16 -10.31
N LYS A 66 25.13 -6.38 -9.16
CA LYS A 66 25.82 -6.60 -7.89
C LYS A 66 25.00 -7.44 -6.93
N LYS A 67 25.61 -8.45 -6.31
CA LYS A 67 25.03 -9.16 -5.16
C LYS A 67 25.27 -8.37 -3.87
N ILE A 68 24.24 -8.29 -3.04
CA ILE A 68 24.21 -7.52 -1.80
C ILE A 68 23.69 -8.42 -0.69
N ASP A 69 24.37 -8.41 0.46
CA ASP A 69 23.90 -9.08 1.67
C ASP A 69 23.20 -8.08 2.60
N LEU A 70 21.91 -8.34 2.87
CA LEU A 70 21.05 -7.58 3.79
C LEU A 70 21.05 -8.10 5.22
N SER A 71 21.89 -9.09 5.56
CA SER A 71 22.22 -9.39 6.97
C SER A 71 22.81 -8.16 7.68
N GLN A 72 23.50 -7.32 6.90
CA GLN A 72 23.99 -6.00 7.28
C GLN A 72 23.11 -4.89 6.73
N LYS A 73 23.19 -3.71 7.33
CA LYS A 73 22.50 -2.51 6.83
C LYS A 73 23.07 -2.11 5.48
N LYS A 74 22.21 -1.77 4.52
CA LYS A 74 22.60 -1.33 3.18
C LYS A 74 21.74 -0.17 2.70
N VAL A 75 22.39 0.81 2.08
CA VAL A 75 21.74 1.98 1.52
C VAL A 75 21.34 1.70 0.08
N PHE A 76 20.05 1.76 -0.20
CA PHE A 76 19.47 1.70 -1.53
C PHE A 76 19.46 3.13 -2.08
N LYS A 77 20.26 3.35 -3.12
CA LYS A 77 20.32 4.64 -3.82
C LYS A 77 19.02 4.88 -4.59
N LYS A 78 18.53 6.13 -4.57
CA LYS A 78 17.35 6.56 -5.34
C LYS A 78 17.55 6.27 -6.84
N ASN A 79 16.47 5.91 -7.52
CA ASN A 79 16.40 5.54 -8.93
C ASN A 79 17.23 4.31 -9.34
N LYS A 80 17.77 3.55 -8.39
CA LYS A 80 18.31 2.21 -8.65
C LYS A 80 17.28 1.14 -8.29
N THR A 81 17.31 0.05 -9.04
CA THR A 81 16.41 -1.09 -8.85
C THR A 81 17.13 -2.22 -8.14
N TYR A 82 16.50 -2.74 -7.10
CA TYR A 82 17.01 -3.86 -6.30
C TYR A 82 15.97 -4.97 -6.29
N LEU A 83 16.42 -6.22 -6.40
CA LEU A 83 15.60 -7.42 -6.24
C LEU A 83 15.98 -8.09 -4.93
N VAL A 84 15.01 -8.34 -4.06
CA VAL A 84 15.23 -8.98 -2.76
C VAL A 84 14.39 -10.26 -2.68
N CYS A 85 15.02 -11.39 -2.36
CA CYS A 85 14.27 -12.59 -1.98
C CYS A 85 13.66 -12.34 -0.60
N LEU A 86 12.34 -12.50 -0.45
CA LEU A 86 11.67 -12.30 0.83
C LEU A 86 11.92 -13.49 1.76
N ASN A 87 11.73 -13.30 3.07
CA ASN A 87 11.82 -14.40 4.03
C ASN A 87 10.67 -15.38 3.87
N GLU A 88 9.52 -14.90 3.41
CA GLU A 88 8.33 -15.72 3.25
C GLU A 88 8.37 -16.52 1.94
N LYS A 89 7.97 -17.80 2.03
CA LYS A 89 7.74 -18.71 0.90
C LYS A 89 6.32 -19.27 1.00
N LEU A 90 5.76 -19.65 -0.14
CA LEU A 90 4.40 -20.14 -0.23
C LEU A 90 4.38 -21.61 -0.57
N ASN A 91 3.40 -22.32 -0.01
CA ASN A 91 3.02 -23.68 -0.37
C ASN A 91 1.49 -23.80 -0.34
N LEU A 92 0.82 -22.92 -1.09
CA LEU A 92 -0.63 -22.76 -1.06
C LEU A 92 -1.35 -23.97 -1.67
N ASN A 93 -2.59 -24.17 -1.24
CA ASN A 93 -3.52 -25.18 -1.77
C ASN A 93 -4.96 -24.65 -1.66
N LYS A 94 -5.96 -25.48 -1.97
CA LYS A 94 -7.40 -25.15 -1.82
C LYS A 94 -7.84 -23.92 -2.62
N ASN A 95 -7.28 -23.77 -3.82
CA ASN A 95 -7.60 -22.69 -4.76
C ASN A 95 -7.41 -21.30 -4.15
N ILE A 96 -6.37 -21.15 -3.31
CA ILE A 96 -5.98 -19.86 -2.77
C ILE A 96 -5.15 -19.11 -3.81
N ARG A 97 -5.49 -17.84 -4.01
CA ARG A 97 -4.73 -16.85 -4.80
C ARG A 97 -4.74 -15.51 -4.05
N GLY A 98 -4.17 -14.46 -4.62
CA GLY A 98 -4.19 -13.16 -3.96
C GLY A 98 -3.46 -12.06 -4.69
N LEU A 99 -3.32 -10.94 -3.98
CA LEU A 99 -2.64 -9.74 -4.43
C LEU A 99 -1.64 -9.28 -3.37
N CYS A 100 -0.59 -8.61 -3.82
CA CYS A 100 0.38 -7.92 -2.99
C CYS A 100 0.26 -6.42 -3.22
N ASN A 101 0.38 -5.62 -2.16
CA ASN A 101 0.41 -4.17 -2.27
C ASN A 101 1.52 -3.60 -1.38
N PRO A 102 2.14 -2.48 -1.76
CA PRO A 102 2.97 -1.70 -0.86
C PRO A 102 2.23 -1.38 0.45
N LYS A 103 2.96 -1.39 1.56
CA LYS A 103 2.42 -0.87 2.82
C LYS A 103 2.25 0.64 2.71
N SER A 104 1.27 1.21 3.43
CA SER A 104 1.03 2.65 3.42
C SER A 104 2.25 3.48 3.91
N SER A 105 3.15 2.92 4.73
CA SER A 105 4.43 3.58 5.08
C SER A 105 5.43 3.63 3.92
N THR A 106 5.34 2.68 3.00
CA THR A 106 6.21 2.51 1.82
C THR A 106 5.80 3.50 0.73
N GLY A 107 4.49 3.61 0.45
CA GLY A 107 3.94 4.59 -0.49
C GLY A 107 4.30 6.03 -0.09
N ARG A 108 4.10 6.40 1.19
CA ARG A 108 4.50 7.71 1.74
C ARG A 108 6.01 8.02 1.68
N LEU A 109 6.86 7.10 1.26
CA LEU A 109 8.29 7.32 1.04
C LEU A 109 8.67 7.32 -0.44
N ASP A 110 7.69 7.28 -1.34
CA ASP A 110 7.90 7.20 -2.79
C ASP A 110 8.79 5.99 -3.15
N ILE A 111 8.52 4.86 -2.48
CA ILE A 111 9.17 3.59 -2.76
C ILE A 111 8.25 2.78 -3.67
N PHE A 112 8.70 2.63 -4.91
CA PHE A 112 8.09 1.71 -5.85
C PHE A 112 8.55 0.29 -5.56
N CYS A 113 7.62 -0.61 -5.25
CA CYS A 113 7.94 -2.01 -5.08
C CYS A 113 6.87 -2.91 -5.67
N ARG A 114 7.29 -4.01 -6.30
CA ARG A 114 6.41 -4.99 -6.94
C ARG A 114 6.86 -6.39 -6.58
N THR A 115 5.95 -7.25 -6.14
CA THR A 115 6.30 -8.66 -5.93
C THR A 115 6.32 -9.41 -7.26
N ILE A 116 7.21 -10.40 -7.36
CA ILE A 116 7.42 -11.25 -8.52
C ILE A 116 7.39 -12.70 -8.04
N PHE A 117 6.70 -13.54 -8.80
CA PHE A 117 6.58 -14.98 -8.56
C PHE A 117 7.19 -15.75 -9.75
N ASN A 118 7.59 -16.99 -9.51
CA ASN A 118 8.07 -17.85 -10.60
C ASN A 118 6.91 -18.16 -11.55
N ASN A 119 7.20 -18.24 -12.85
CA ASN A 119 6.26 -18.65 -13.89
C ASN A 119 5.02 -17.74 -14.00
N THR A 120 5.20 -16.42 -13.82
CA THR A 120 4.13 -15.41 -13.97
C THR A 120 4.47 -14.32 -14.98
N ASP A 121 3.41 -13.77 -15.58
CA ASP A 121 3.39 -12.64 -16.50
C ASP A 121 2.79 -11.37 -15.89
N GLU A 122 2.34 -11.44 -14.64
CA GLU A 122 1.81 -10.30 -13.88
C GLU A 122 2.63 -10.10 -12.60
N TYR A 123 2.92 -8.82 -12.28
CA TYR A 123 3.44 -8.43 -10.97
C TYR A 123 2.32 -8.53 -9.93
N GLU A 124 2.69 -8.67 -8.66
CA GLU A 124 1.80 -8.50 -7.50
C GLU A 124 0.66 -9.52 -7.36
N LYS A 125 0.39 -10.31 -8.39
CA LYS A 125 -0.64 -11.34 -8.41
C LYS A 125 -0.06 -12.68 -7.96
N VAL A 126 -0.51 -13.14 -6.80
CA VAL A 126 -0.16 -14.47 -6.28
C VAL A 126 -0.93 -15.51 -7.11
N PRO A 127 -0.25 -16.43 -7.82
CA PRO A 127 -0.92 -17.47 -8.61
C PRO A 127 -1.76 -18.41 -7.74
N ILE A 128 -2.76 -19.04 -8.35
CA ILE A 128 -3.56 -20.05 -7.68
C ILE A 128 -2.68 -21.21 -7.20
N ASN A 129 -2.81 -21.57 -5.93
CA ASN A 129 -2.05 -22.65 -5.29
C ASN A 129 -0.52 -22.50 -5.43
N TYR A 130 -0.02 -21.27 -5.50
CA TYR A 130 1.40 -21.01 -5.73
C TYR A 130 2.31 -21.69 -4.69
N LYS A 131 3.39 -22.28 -5.18
CA LYS A 131 4.44 -22.93 -4.41
C LYS A 131 5.79 -22.38 -4.82
N GLY A 132 6.50 -21.73 -3.90
CA GLY A 132 7.82 -21.20 -4.19
C GLY A 132 8.17 -19.93 -3.43
N GLU A 133 9.27 -19.33 -3.87
CA GLU A 133 9.80 -18.09 -3.32
C GLU A 133 9.02 -16.88 -3.78
N ILE A 134 9.14 -15.79 -3.02
CA ILE A 134 8.61 -14.48 -3.37
C ILE A 134 9.80 -13.54 -3.49
N PHE A 135 9.90 -12.83 -4.61
CA PHE A 135 10.85 -11.75 -4.77
C PHE A 135 10.14 -10.41 -4.73
N LEU A 136 10.80 -9.39 -4.20
CA LEU A 136 10.34 -8.00 -4.19
C LEU A 136 11.33 -7.15 -4.96
N GLU A 137 10.87 -6.56 -6.06
CA GLU A 137 11.56 -5.49 -6.74
C GLU A 137 11.34 -4.18 -5.96
N ILE A 138 12.39 -3.38 -5.75
CA ILE A 138 12.37 -2.16 -4.94
C ILE A 138 13.14 -1.06 -5.68
N THR A 139 12.51 0.09 -5.87
CA THR A 139 13.12 1.33 -6.37
C THR A 139 12.61 2.50 -5.54
N SER A 140 13.47 3.13 -4.74
CA SER A 140 13.10 4.41 -4.13
C SER A 140 13.27 5.54 -5.14
N ARG A 141 12.30 6.44 -5.22
CA ARG A 141 12.29 7.54 -6.20
C ARG A 141 12.67 8.88 -5.58
N SER A 142 12.20 9.15 -4.36
CA SER A 142 12.50 10.42 -3.67
C SER A 142 13.76 10.39 -2.81
N PHE A 143 14.05 9.29 -2.10
CA PHE A 143 15.06 9.29 -1.03
C PHE A 143 16.09 8.16 -1.20
N ASN A 144 17.32 8.37 -0.70
CA ASN A 144 18.21 7.25 -0.43
C ASN A 144 17.77 6.61 0.90
N ILE A 145 17.63 5.29 0.95
CA ILE A 145 17.04 4.61 2.10
C ILE A 145 17.92 3.45 2.58
N GLU A 146 18.23 3.41 3.87
CA GLU A 146 18.88 2.26 4.51
C GLU A 146 17.85 1.20 4.89
N PHE A 147 18.07 -0.01 4.38
CA PHE A 147 17.31 -1.21 4.69
C PHE A 147 18.18 -2.29 5.34
N LYS A 148 17.52 -3.23 6.02
CA LYS A 148 18.09 -4.48 6.51
C LYS A 148 17.08 -5.62 6.37
N MET A 149 17.56 -6.86 6.36
CA MET A 149 16.73 -8.06 6.50
C MET A 149 15.72 -7.90 7.67
N GLY A 150 14.47 -8.29 7.42
CA GLY A 150 13.35 -8.18 8.36
C GLY A 150 12.54 -6.88 8.24
N ASP A 151 13.01 -5.87 7.50
CA ASP A 151 12.18 -4.72 7.16
C ASP A 151 10.99 -5.16 6.29
N SER A 152 9.82 -4.55 6.50
CA SER A 152 8.59 -4.88 5.75
C SER A 152 8.10 -3.69 4.96
N LEU A 153 8.08 -3.85 3.63
CA LEU A 153 7.68 -2.83 2.66
C LEU A 153 6.37 -3.18 1.95
N ASN A 154 6.05 -4.46 1.84
CA ASN A 154 4.93 -4.99 1.08
C ASN A 154 4.10 -5.94 1.97
N GLN A 155 2.87 -6.19 1.57
CA GLN A 155 1.89 -7.01 2.28
C GLN A 155 1.04 -7.80 1.29
N MET A 156 0.59 -8.99 1.68
CA MET A 156 -0.14 -9.91 0.82
C MET A 156 -1.55 -10.17 1.35
N ARG A 157 -2.57 -9.97 0.51
CA ARG A 157 -3.95 -10.36 0.76
C ARG A 157 -4.32 -11.57 -0.09
N LEU A 158 -4.80 -12.62 0.57
CA LEU A 158 -5.20 -13.88 -0.05
C LEU A 158 -6.72 -14.02 -0.05
N VAL A 159 -7.24 -14.77 -1.01
CA VAL A 159 -8.67 -15.05 -1.19
C VAL A 159 -8.86 -16.54 -1.51
N PHE A 160 -10.01 -17.09 -1.11
CA PHE A 160 -10.46 -18.40 -1.62
C PHE A 160 -11.19 -18.23 -2.94
N ASN A 161 -10.79 -18.99 -3.97
CA ASN A 161 -11.35 -19.00 -5.32
C ASN A 161 -11.21 -17.65 -6.05
N ASN A 162 -12.00 -16.64 -5.67
CA ASN A 162 -12.05 -15.33 -6.31
C ASN A 162 -12.25 -14.18 -5.31
N ASN A 163 -11.72 -13.00 -5.67
CA ASN A 163 -12.10 -11.74 -5.01
C ASN A 163 -13.61 -11.55 -5.17
N ASN A 164 -14.28 -11.22 -4.06
CA ASN A 164 -15.70 -10.95 -4.04
C ASN A 164 -15.92 -9.46 -3.79
N TYR A 165 -15.80 -8.67 -4.84
CA TYR A 165 -16.03 -7.23 -4.77
C TYR A 165 -17.50 -6.93 -4.49
N ILE A 166 -17.74 -5.97 -3.62
CA ILE A 166 -19.08 -5.52 -3.27
C ILE A 166 -19.62 -4.65 -4.41
N SER A 167 -20.86 -4.90 -4.83
CA SER A 167 -21.51 -4.08 -5.86
C SER A 167 -21.85 -2.69 -5.33
N ASP A 168 -21.87 -1.71 -6.22
CA ASP A 168 -22.23 -0.32 -5.90
C ASP A 168 -23.62 -0.22 -5.26
N GLU A 169 -24.60 -0.96 -5.78
CA GLU A 169 -25.95 -1.01 -5.23
C GLU A 169 -25.95 -1.49 -3.77
N TYR A 170 -25.16 -2.53 -3.47
CA TYR A 170 -25.04 -3.02 -2.10
C TYR A 170 -24.34 -2.00 -1.21
N LEU A 171 -23.26 -1.35 -1.68
CA LEU A 171 -22.57 -0.31 -0.90
C LEU A 171 -23.49 0.88 -0.58
N LEU A 172 -24.32 1.31 -1.53
CA LEU A 172 -25.31 2.37 -1.33
C LEU A 172 -26.36 1.96 -0.28
N LYS A 173 -26.91 0.74 -0.39
CA LYS A 173 -27.85 0.18 0.61
C LYS A 173 -27.20 0.05 1.98
N PHE A 174 -25.95 -0.42 2.03
CA PHE A 174 -25.18 -0.55 3.26
C PHE A 174 -24.94 0.80 3.91
N HIS A 175 -24.50 1.82 3.14
CA HIS A 175 -24.27 3.18 3.62
C HIS A 175 -25.52 3.82 4.25
N LYS A 176 -26.73 3.50 3.74
CA LYS A 176 -27.99 3.98 4.32
C LYS A 176 -28.15 3.53 5.78
N LYS A 177 -27.82 2.28 6.10
CA LYS A 177 -27.92 1.68 7.44
C LYS A 177 -26.67 1.92 8.30
N ASN A 178 -25.50 1.86 7.67
CA ASN A 178 -24.19 1.91 8.31
C ASN A 178 -23.31 2.89 7.53
N THR A 179 -23.11 4.10 8.05
CA THR A 179 -22.34 5.17 7.38
C THR A 179 -20.96 4.70 6.90
N LEU A 180 -20.70 4.72 5.60
CA LEU A 180 -19.36 4.42 5.04
C LEU A 180 -18.49 5.68 4.90
N VAL A 181 -19.11 6.84 4.77
CA VAL A 181 -18.44 8.09 4.38
C VAL A 181 -18.96 9.24 5.21
N PHE A 182 -18.02 10.03 5.74
CA PHE A 182 -18.30 11.18 6.59
C PHE A 182 -17.58 12.41 6.04
N ASN A 183 -18.10 13.60 6.34
CA ASN A 183 -17.36 14.85 6.17
C ASN A 183 -16.36 15.07 7.32
N LYS A 184 -15.60 16.17 7.25
CA LYS A 184 -14.66 16.60 8.30
C LYS A 184 -15.30 16.83 9.69
N LYS A 185 -16.62 17.02 9.76
CA LYS A 185 -17.39 17.20 11.02
C LYS A 185 -17.98 15.89 11.53
N ASN A 186 -17.53 14.74 11.01
CA ASN A 186 -18.04 13.41 11.32
C ASN A 186 -19.53 13.21 11.00
N SER A 187 -20.11 14.04 10.13
CA SER A 187 -21.49 13.85 9.67
C SER A 187 -21.51 12.96 8.44
N LYS A 188 -22.49 12.06 8.37
CA LYS A 188 -22.77 11.24 7.18
C LYS A 188 -22.96 12.14 5.95
N ILE A 189 -22.33 11.79 4.84
CA ILE A 189 -22.51 12.46 3.53
C ILE A 189 -22.90 11.46 2.47
N ILE A 190 -23.47 11.95 1.37
CA ILE A 190 -23.80 11.14 0.20
C ILE A 190 -22.49 10.62 -0.40
N PRO A 191 -22.29 9.29 -0.51
CA PRO A 191 -21.07 8.75 -1.08
C PRO A 191 -21.13 8.82 -2.61
N HIS A 192 -20.03 9.22 -3.27
CA HIS A 192 -19.90 9.13 -4.72
C HIS A 192 -19.42 7.73 -5.08
N ILE A 193 -20.34 6.86 -5.49
CA ILE A 193 -20.06 5.45 -5.80
C ILE A 193 -20.31 5.22 -7.29
N ASP A 194 -19.28 4.75 -7.98
CA ASP A 194 -19.30 4.36 -9.39
C ASP A 194 -18.10 3.41 -9.62
N ASN A 195 -18.38 2.12 -9.75
CA ASN A 195 -17.45 0.98 -9.72
C ASN A 195 -16.45 1.09 -8.54
N GLY A 196 -16.99 1.35 -7.35
CA GLY A 196 -16.24 1.65 -6.12
C GLY A 196 -16.46 3.07 -5.59
N LEU A 197 -16.00 3.32 -4.36
CA LEU A 197 -16.11 4.63 -3.70
C LEU A 197 -15.05 5.59 -4.25
N LYS A 198 -15.48 6.67 -4.89
CA LYS A 198 -14.60 7.76 -5.33
C LYS A 198 -14.24 8.67 -4.16
N LEU A 199 -12.98 9.10 -4.13
CA LEU A 199 -12.44 10.03 -3.13
C LEU A 199 -11.92 11.28 -3.82
N SER A 200 -12.22 12.42 -3.21
CA SER A 200 -11.77 13.73 -3.67
C SER A 200 -10.65 14.30 -2.81
N VAL A 201 -9.83 15.18 -3.38
CA VAL A 201 -8.72 15.83 -2.66
C VAL A 201 -9.22 17.00 -1.81
N ASP A 202 -8.68 17.16 -0.59
CA ASP A 202 -8.89 18.35 0.25
C ASP A 202 -7.73 19.34 0.07
N LEU A 203 -8.02 20.46 -0.60
CA LEU A 203 -7.11 21.59 -0.81
C LEU A 203 -7.68 22.89 -0.19
N CYS A 204 -8.82 22.82 0.51
CA CYS A 204 -9.57 23.96 1.03
C CYS A 204 -9.05 24.52 2.37
N LEU A 205 -7.98 23.94 2.93
CA LEU A 205 -7.50 24.30 4.26
C LEU A 205 -6.66 25.61 4.26
N LYS A 206 -7.36 26.75 4.17
CA LYS A 206 -6.73 28.09 4.19
C LYS A 206 -5.75 28.24 5.36
N ASN A 207 -4.56 28.77 5.05
CA ASN A 207 -3.46 29.07 5.98
C ASN A 207 -2.83 27.88 6.73
N THR A 208 -3.22 26.64 6.41
CA THR A 208 -2.60 25.42 6.94
C THR A 208 -1.95 24.60 5.84
N VAL A 209 -1.19 23.58 6.23
CA VAL A 209 -0.50 22.70 5.27
C VAL A 209 -1.53 21.74 4.65
N SER A 210 -1.74 21.87 3.34
CA SER A 210 -2.67 21.03 2.57
C SER A 210 -1.97 19.85 1.89
N ALA A 211 -0.65 19.96 1.67
CA ALA A 211 0.15 18.90 1.07
C ALA A 211 1.61 18.93 1.56
N TYR A 212 2.33 17.84 1.33
CA TYR A 212 3.79 17.81 1.43
C TYR A 212 4.38 17.41 0.09
N SER A 213 5.47 18.07 -0.32
CA SER A 213 6.27 17.63 -1.47
C SER A 213 7.61 17.11 -1.01
N ALA A 214 8.05 15.99 -1.58
CA ALA A 214 9.36 15.43 -1.27
C ALA A 214 10.49 16.36 -1.76
N LYS A 215 11.51 16.56 -0.92
CA LYS A 215 12.73 17.28 -1.31
C LYS A 215 13.54 16.43 -2.29
N LYS A 216 14.14 17.09 -3.29
CA LYS A 216 15.06 16.43 -4.24
C LYS A 216 16.35 15.93 -3.58
N ASN A 217 16.81 16.64 -2.57
CA ASN A 217 18.00 16.34 -1.78
C ASN A 217 17.60 16.20 -0.31
N SER A 218 18.00 15.09 0.32
CA SER A 218 17.76 14.80 1.72
C SER A 218 18.92 13.95 2.27
N PRO A 219 19.06 13.86 3.60
CA PRO A 219 19.86 12.82 4.22
C PRO A 219 19.36 11.40 3.87
N ILE A 220 20.14 10.39 4.26
CA ILE A 220 19.72 8.98 4.14
C ILE A 220 18.61 8.71 5.16
N LEU A 221 17.50 8.15 4.69
CA LEU A 221 16.41 7.70 5.56
C LEU A 221 16.70 6.29 6.09
N ILE A 222 16.70 6.11 7.40
CA ILE A 222 16.85 4.81 8.06
C ILE A 222 15.45 4.21 8.27
N PHE A 223 15.07 3.22 7.45
CA PHE A 223 13.71 2.70 7.39
C PHE A 223 13.23 2.07 8.71
N ARG A 224 14.11 1.37 9.42
CA ARG A 224 13.73 0.69 10.66
C ARG A 224 13.40 1.63 11.83
N LYS A 225 13.80 2.91 11.75
CA LYS A 225 13.63 3.89 12.83
C LYS A 225 12.31 4.65 12.67
N LYS A 226 11.37 4.40 13.60
CA LYS A 226 10.11 5.15 13.72
C LYS A 226 10.35 6.45 14.47
N ARG A 227 9.66 7.54 14.09
CA ARG A 227 9.75 8.87 14.74
C ARG A 227 11.20 9.26 15.03
N PHE A 228 12.04 9.30 14.00
CA PHE A 228 13.47 9.59 14.13
C PHE A 228 13.94 10.71 13.22
N HIS A 229 13.39 10.77 12.00
CA HIS A 229 13.80 11.73 10.99
C HIS A 229 13.01 13.02 11.13
N LYS A 230 13.68 14.18 11.12
CA LYS A 230 12.95 15.46 11.12
C LYS A 230 12.24 15.64 9.79
N LYS A 231 10.92 15.86 9.80
CA LYS A 231 10.15 16.03 8.55
C LYS A 231 10.70 17.15 7.64
N SER A 232 11.23 18.22 8.23
CA SER A 232 11.82 19.37 7.51
C SER A 232 13.01 18.99 6.63
N ASP A 233 13.70 17.89 6.93
CA ASP A 233 14.89 17.48 6.19
C ASP A 233 14.52 16.73 4.90
N PHE A 234 13.27 16.27 4.79
CA PHE A 234 12.78 15.41 3.71
C PHE A 234 11.60 16.01 2.95
N TRP A 235 10.81 16.89 3.57
CA TRP A 235 9.54 17.38 3.01
C TRP A 235 9.45 18.90 3.02
N ILE A 236 8.80 19.44 1.99
CA ILE A 236 8.41 20.84 1.86
C ILE A 236 6.89 20.91 2.15
N PRO A 237 6.46 21.59 3.23
CA PRO A 237 5.04 21.81 3.49
C PRO A 237 4.46 22.79 2.46
N ILE A 238 3.29 22.48 1.92
CA ILE A 238 2.61 23.31 0.93
C ILE A 238 1.30 23.83 1.51
N LYS A 239 1.12 25.15 1.43
CA LYS A 239 -0.13 25.84 1.74
C LYS A 239 -0.79 26.27 0.43
N THR A 240 -2.06 25.94 0.24
CA THR A 240 -2.84 26.32 -0.94
C THR A 240 -3.40 27.73 -0.77
N LYS A 241 -3.39 28.55 -1.83
CA LYS A 241 -3.92 29.93 -1.81
C LYS A 241 -5.35 30.01 -2.38
N ASN A 242 -5.57 29.37 -3.53
CA ASN A 242 -6.85 29.42 -4.26
C ASN A 242 -7.55 28.05 -4.29
N ASN A 243 -7.39 27.24 -3.25
CA ASN A 243 -7.89 25.86 -3.21
C ASN A 243 -7.38 24.97 -4.37
N THR A 244 -6.25 25.35 -4.97
CA THR A 244 -5.63 24.62 -6.08
C THR A 244 -4.16 24.29 -5.78
N LEU A 245 -3.65 23.24 -6.44
CA LEU A 245 -2.26 22.83 -6.36
C LEU A 245 -1.78 22.28 -7.71
N VAL A 246 -0.70 22.84 -8.25
CA VAL A 246 -0.03 22.28 -9.43
C VAL A 246 0.90 21.14 -9.01
N ILE A 247 0.57 19.93 -9.43
CA ILE A 247 1.42 18.74 -9.32
C ILE A 247 2.45 18.81 -10.44
N LYS A 248 3.67 19.20 -10.08
CA LYS A 248 4.80 19.26 -11.02
C LYS A 248 5.26 17.85 -11.42
N LYS A 249 5.67 17.70 -12.69
CA LYS A 249 6.33 16.49 -13.22
C LYS A 249 7.48 16.05 -12.32
N ASP A 250 7.61 14.74 -12.15
CA ASP A 250 8.66 14.04 -11.38
C ASP A 250 8.68 14.31 -9.87
N ASN A 251 7.92 15.28 -9.37
CA ASN A 251 7.78 15.54 -7.95
C ASN A 251 6.74 14.59 -7.33
N PHE A 252 7.00 14.22 -6.08
CA PHE A 252 6.12 13.39 -5.27
C PHE A 252 5.39 14.23 -4.23
N TYR A 253 4.07 14.01 -4.09
CA TYR A 253 3.23 14.74 -3.15
C TYR A 253 2.45 13.77 -2.25
N ILE A 254 2.31 14.16 -0.98
CA ILE A 254 1.37 13.54 -0.05
C ILE A 254 0.24 14.53 0.18
N LEU A 255 -0.97 14.06 -0.12
CA LEU A 255 -2.24 14.75 0.02
C LEU A 255 -3.16 13.93 0.94
N LYS A 256 -4.36 14.44 1.19
CA LYS A 256 -5.41 13.71 1.89
C LYS A 256 -6.74 13.82 1.16
N SER A 257 -7.62 12.85 1.40
CA SER A 257 -8.99 12.91 0.94
C SER A 257 -9.79 14.00 1.67
N LYS A 258 -10.87 14.45 1.05
CA LYS A 258 -11.89 15.31 1.63
C LYS A 258 -12.91 14.52 2.44
N GLU A 259 -13.14 13.28 2.04
CA GLU A 259 -13.98 12.32 2.71
C GLU A 259 -13.22 11.59 3.82
N LYS A 260 -13.86 11.38 4.97
CA LYS A 260 -13.44 10.38 5.93
C LYS A 260 -14.14 9.07 5.58
N ILE A 261 -13.38 7.98 5.45
CA ILE A 261 -13.89 6.68 5.06
C ILE A 261 -13.94 5.72 6.24
N ARG A 262 -14.86 4.76 6.19
CA ARG A 262 -14.93 3.62 7.10
C ARG A 262 -14.93 2.31 6.32
N ILE A 263 -14.13 1.36 6.76
CA ILE A 263 -14.13 -0.04 6.30
C ILE A 263 -14.78 -0.90 7.40
N PRO A 264 -15.99 -1.42 7.19
CA PRO A 264 -16.67 -2.29 8.15
C PRO A 264 -15.86 -3.56 8.52
N SER A 265 -16.14 -4.16 9.68
CA SER A 265 -15.47 -5.37 10.18
C SER A 265 -15.63 -6.61 9.28
N ASN A 266 -16.66 -6.63 8.42
CA ASN A 266 -16.95 -7.72 7.49
C ASN A 266 -16.48 -7.45 6.05
N MET A 267 -15.78 -6.34 5.82
CA MET A 267 -15.26 -5.94 4.51
C MET A 267 -13.78 -5.59 4.61
N ALA A 268 -13.10 -5.64 3.49
CA ALA A 268 -11.81 -4.99 3.31
C ALA A 268 -11.90 -3.98 2.16
N GLY A 269 -10.92 -3.07 2.08
CA GLY A 269 -10.80 -2.12 0.98
C GLY A 269 -9.50 -2.32 0.21
N GLU A 270 -9.50 -1.90 -1.05
CA GLU A 270 -8.33 -1.80 -1.90
C GLU A 270 -8.43 -0.53 -2.76
N MET A 271 -7.39 0.29 -2.73
CA MET A 271 -7.27 1.42 -3.65
C MET A 271 -7.01 0.90 -5.07
N ILE A 272 -7.79 1.32 -6.06
CA ILE A 272 -7.57 0.92 -7.46
C ILE A 272 -6.27 1.55 -7.98
N PRO A 273 -5.33 0.75 -8.52
CA PRO A 273 -4.17 1.29 -9.23
C PRO A 273 -4.61 1.90 -10.56
N TYR A 274 -4.20 3.13 -10.84
CA TYR A 274 -4.30 3.79 -12.16
C TYR A 274 -5.72 3.77 -12.76
N ASP A 275 -6.54 4.72 -12.32
CA ASP A 275 -7.88 4.94 -12.87
C ASP A 275 -7.82 5.96 -14.01
N THR A 276 -7.79 5.49 -15.25
CA THR A 276 -7.74 6.34 -16.45
C THR A 276 -8.96 7.24 -16.60
N GLY A 277 -10.07 6.95 -15.90
CA GLY A 277 -11.25 7.81 -15.87
C GLY A 277 -11.13 9.02 -14.94
N ILE A 278 -10.05 9.14 -14.17
CA ILE A 278 -9.83 10.20 -13.17
C ILE A 278 -8.79 11.25 -13.63
N GLY A 279 -8.00 10.97 -14.67
CA GLY A 279 -7.06 11.91 -15.31
C GLY A 279 -5.64 11.34 -15.52
N ASP A 280 -4.71 12.18 -16.00
CA ASP A 280 -3.32 11.80 -16.33
C ASP A 280 -2.36 11.71 -15.12
N PHE A 281 -2.83 12.05 -13.92
CA PHE A 281 -2.06 11.89 -12.69
C PHE A 281 -2.40 10.54 -12.03
N ARG A 282 -1.42 9.93 -11.37
CA ARG A 282 -1.63 8.64 -10.68
C ARG A 282 -1.58 8.83 -9.18
N VAL A 283 -2.54 8.24 -8.46
CA VAL A 283 -2.31 7.88 -7.07
C VAL A 283 -1.35 6.70 -7.08
N HIS A 284 -0.10 6.97 -6.75
CA HIS A 284 1.04 6.20 -7.27
C HIS A 284 1.32 4.90 -6.49
N TYR A 285 0.51 4.57 -5.47
CA TYR A 285 0.64 3.37 -4.66
C TYR A 285 -0.73 2.85 -4.23
N ALA A 286 -1.22 1.83 -4.90
CA ALA A 286 -2.39 1.08 -4.43
C ALA A 286 -2.09 0.47 -3.05
N GLY A 287 -3.11 0.45 -2.19
CA GLY A 287 -2.97 0.04 -0.81
C GLY A 287 -4.20 -0.68 -0.32
N PHE A 288 -3.98 -1.67 0.53
CA PHE A 288 -5.04 -2.33 1.26
C PHE A 288 -5.54 -1.45 2.41
N PHE A 289 -6.85 -1.44 2.59
CA PHE A 289 -7.51 -1.01 3.81
C PHE A 289 -8.01 -2.24 4.55
N ASP A 290 -7.69 -2.33 5.83
CA ASP A 290 -8.09 -3.43 6.69
C ASP A 290 -9.49 -3.20 7.28
N PRO A 291 -10.23 -4.28 7.59
CA PRO A 291 -11.44 -4.24 8.39
C PRO A 291 -11.24 -3.41 9.66
N GLY A 292 -12.12 -2.44 9.91
CA GLY A 292 -12.04 -1.52 11.04
C GLY A 292 -11.43 -0.15 10.74
N PHE A 293 -10.77 0.03 9.60
CA PHE A 293 -10.19 1.33 9.26
C PHE A 293 -11.24 2.44 9.32
N GLY A 294 -10.98 3.50 10.08
CA GLY A 294 -11.94 4.58 10.28
C GLY A 294 -13.14 4.20 11.15
N SER A 295 -12.98 3.27 12.08
CA SER A 295 -13.98 2.98 13.11
C SER A 295 -14.50 4.25 13.80
N ASN A 296 -15.75 4.20 14.28
CA ASN A 296 -16.53 5.32 14.83
C ASN A 296 -16.83 6.46 13.85
N ASN A 297 -15.84 7.27 13.51
CA ASN A 297 -16.02 8.58 12.86
C ASN A 297 -15.45 8.65 11.43
N GLY A 298 -14.94 7.54 10.89
CA GLY A 298 -14.16 7.54 9.65
C GLY A 298 -12.74 8.08 9.85
N SER A 299 -11.84 7.78 8.91
CA SER A 299 -10.49 8.35 8.83
C SER A 299 -10.23 8.89 7.43
N PHE A 300 -9.43 9.94 7.29
CA PHE A 300 -9.05 10.41 5.95
C PHE A 300 -8.11 9.39 5.29
N ALA A 301 -8.27 9.19 3.99
CA ALA A 301 -7.28 8.50 3.19
C ALA A 301 -6.12 9.46 2.93
N VAL A 302 -4.89 9.02 3.18
CA VAL A 302 -3.70 9.73 2.70
C VAL A 302 -3.42 9.25 1.29
N LEU A 303 -3.10 10.18 0.40
CA LEU A 303 -3.04 9.95 -1.04
C LEU A 303 -1.68 10.39 -1.56
N GLU A 304 -0.97 9.46 -2.18
CA GLU A 304 0.32 9.68 -2.81
C GLU A 304 0.15 10.06 -4.28
N VAL A 305 0.44 11.31 -4.66
CA VAL A 305 0.14 11.83 -6.01
C VAL A 305 1.41 12.23 -6.76
N LYS A 306 1.47 11.82 -8.04
CA LYS A 306 2.53 12.19 -8.98
C LYS A 306 1.98 12.20 -10.41
N THR A 307 2.59 13.02 -11.27
CA THR A 307 2.36 13.04 -12.72
C THR A 307 3.65 12.66 -13.47
N ASN A 308 3.51 11.97 -14.60
CA ASN A 308 4.63 11.45 -15.39
C ASN A 308 4.92 12.29 -16.64
N GLU A 309 3.91 12.92 -17.25
CA GLU A 309 4.08 13.57 -18.56
C GLU A 309 4.15 15.09 -18.42
N VAL A 310 3.05 15.70 -17.98
CA VAL A 310 2.88 17.16 -17.87
C VAL A 310 2.46 17.57 -16.45
N PRO A 311 2.76 18.81 -16.02
CA PRO A 311 2.18 19.35 -14.79
C PRO A 311 0.65 19.30 -14.83
N PHE A 312 0.03 18.97 -13.69
CA PHE A 312 -1.42 18.86 -13.57
C PHE A 312 -1.94 19.80 -12.48
N LEU A 313 -2.94 20.62 -12.80
CA LEU A 313 -3.61 21.48 -11.82
C LEU A 313 -4.71 20.67 -11.10
N LEU A 314 -4.53 20.42 -9.80
CA LEU A 314 -5.59 19.88 -8.96
C LEU A 314 -6.42 21.02 -8.35
N GLU A 315 -7.73 20.83 -8.32
CA GLU A 315 -8.69 21.69 -7.62
C GLU A 315 -9.30 20.96 -6.43
N ASP A 316 -9.64 21.70 -5.37
CA ASP A 316 -10.32 21.14 -4.20
C ASP A 316 -11.62 20.41 -4.60
N GLY A 317 -11.84 19.21 -4.05
CA GLY A 317 -13.01 18.41 -4.37
C GLY A 317 -12.90 17.65 -5.70
N GLN A 318 -11.80 17.80 -6.44
CA GLN A 318 -11.54 16.94 -7.59
C GLN A 318 -11.36 15.50 -7.14
N THR A 319 -12.04 14.57 -7.82
CA THR A 319 -11.85 13.13 -7.60
C THR A 319 -10.43 12.74 -8.01
N ILE A 320 -9.71 12.02 -7.15
CA ILE A 320 -8.33 11.59 -7.42
C ILE A 320 -8.07 10.11 -7.11
N ALA A 321 -9.01 9.41 -6.46
CA ALA A 321 -8.83 8.04 -6.01
C ALA A 321 -10.14 7.26 -6.04
N ARG A 322 -10.05 5.93 -6.09
CA ARG A 322 -11.19 5.01 -6.00
C ARG A 322 -10.85 3.82 -5.10
N ILE A 323 -11.74 3.50 -4.16
CA ILE A 323 -11.63 2.33 -3.30
C ILE A 323 -12.65 1.28 -3.71
N LYS A 324 -12.18 0.06 -4.00
CA LYS A 324 -13.04 -1.12 -4.10
C LYS A 324 -13.19 -1.75 -2.72
N TYR A 325 -14.43 -2.05 -2.37
CA TYR A 325 -14.74 -2.85 -1.21
C TYR A 325 -14.85 -4.31 -1.63
N GLU A 326 -14.37 -5.20 -0.79
CA GLU A 326 -14.47 -6.64 -0.98
C GLU A 326 -14.94 -7.34 0.30
N LYS A 327 -15.66 -8.45 0.12
CA LYS A 327 -16.19 -9.24 1.23
C LYS A 327 -15.09 -10.09 1.85
N LEU A 328 -15.05 -10.15 3.17
CA LEU A 328 -14.28 -11.16 3.88
C LEU A 328 -14.97 -12.53 3.78
N ASN A 329 -14.18 -13.60 3.86
CA ASN A 329 -14.71 -14.96 3.87
C ASN A 329 -15.50 -15.31 5.16
N LYS A 330 -15.23 -14.58 6.25
CA LYS A 330 -15.92 -14.58 7.55
C LYS A 330 -15.65 -13.25 8.28
N GLU A 331 -16.35 -12.99 9.37
CA GLU A 331 -16.14 -11.78 10.15
C GLU A 331 -14.71 -11.72 10.73
N ALA A 332 -14.12 -10.52 10.76
CA ALA A 332 -12.78 -10.32 11.28
C ALA A 332 -12.79 -10.45 12.81
N SER A 333 -11.99 -11.37 13.34
CA SER A 333 -11.79 -11.53 14.79
C SER A 333 -10.77 -10.55 15.38
N VAL A 334 -10.13 -9.75 14.52
CA VAL A 334 -9.15 -8.72 14.86
C VAL A 334 -9.44 -7.54 13.96
N VAL A 335 -9.60 -6.35 14.53
CA VAL A 335 -10.05 -5.13 13.84
C VAL A 335 -8.95 -4.07 13.90
N TYR A 336 -8.71 -3.37 12.79
CA TYR A 336 -7.73 -2.29 12.71
C TYR A 336 -8.11 -1.13 13.62
N GLY A 337 -7.17 -0.59 14.40
CA GLY A 337 -7.42 0.52 15.32
C GLY A 337 -7.78 0.08 16.73
N GLU A 338 -8.67 -0.90 16.85
CA GLU A 338 -9.10 -1.44 18.15
C GLU A 338 -8.09 -2.46 18.69
N ASP A 339 -7.76 -3.49 17.90
CA ASP A 339 -6.90 -4.60 18.35
C ASP A 339 -5.42 -4.45 17.94
N ILE A 340 -5.14 -3.64 16.90
CA ILE A 340 -3.80 -3.46 16.34
C ILE A 340 -3.41 -1.98 16.39
N LYS A 341 -2.18 -1.69 16.86
CA LYS A 341 -1.60 -0.33 16.89
C LYS A 341 -1.76 0.36 15.54
N SER A 342 -2.68 1.31 15.49
CA SER A 342 -3.02 2.07 14.30
C SER A 342 -2.08 3.25 14.12
N ASN A 343 -1.20 3.15 13.13
CA ASN A 343 -0.39 4.31 12.75
C ASN A 343 -1.19 5.32 11.91
N TYR A 344 -2.42 4.99 11.47
CA TYR A 344 -3.17 5.76 10.46
C TYR A 344 -4.67 5.91 10.76
N GLN A 345 -5.13 5.50 11.95
CA GLN A 345 -6.49 5.75 12.43
C GLN A 345 -6.63 7.23 12.87
N ASP A 346 -7.78 7.84 12.60
CA ASP A 346 -8.13 9.21 12.98
C ASP A 346 -7.14 10.30 12.51
N GLN A 347 -6.39 10.04 11.43
CA GLN A 347 -5.38 10.97 10.93
C GLN A 347 -5.93 11.94 9.90
N GLY A 348 -5.44 13.18 9.96
CA GLY A 348 -5.51 14.14 8.87
C GLY A 348 -4.39 13.92 7.85
N LEU A 349 -3.77 15.01 7.38
CA LEU A 349 -2.61 14.91 6.50
C LEU A 349 -1.41 14.38 7.28
N ALA A 350 -0.93 13.18 6.93
CA ALA A 350 0.13 12.50 7.66
C ALA A 350 1.24 11.96 6.75
N LEU A 351 2.49 12.21 7.16
CA LEU A 351 3.68 11.61 6.58
C LEU A 351 3.89 10.18 7.11
N SER A 352 4.88 9.46 6.58
CA SER A 352 5.23 8.11 7.03
C SER A 352 5.64 8.09 8.51
N LYS A 353 5.43 6.94 9.18
CA LYS A 353 5.74 6.69 10.62
C LYS A 353 7.20 6.96 11.05
N HIS A 354 8.08 7.24 10.09
CA HIS A 354 9.51 7.48 10.29
C HIS A 354 9.83 8.91 10.73
N PHE A 355 8.91 9.85 10.50
CA PHE A 355 9.13 11.27 10.76
C PHE A 355 8.64 11.74 12.14
N ILE A 356 9.32 12.73 12.70
CA ILE A 356 8.89 13.57 13.85
C ILE A 356 8.36 14.90 13.31
#